data_AF-A0A1Y2IJ42-F1
#
_entry.id   AF-A0A1Y2IJ42-F1
#
_cell.length_a   1.000
_cell.length_b   1.000
_cell.length_c   1.000
_cell.angle_alpha   90.00
_cell.angle_beta   90.00
_cell.angle_gamma   90.00
#
_symmetry.space_group_name_H-M   'P 1'
#
loop_
_entity.id
_entity.type
_entity.pdbx_description
1 polymer ?
#
loop_
_entity_poly.entity_id
_entity_poly.type
_entity_poly.pdbx_seq_one_letter_code
_entity_poly.pdbx_strand_id
1 'polypeptide(L)'
;MPEKSPVFIHYSPRERAETAREPDGYRERLIEELRNAFNTKCREISEDPGACMDYSDDGYATHVVAHLGVKFVGWPPRIAFLDLPYIPGGICALETIQSHWKKGALTLEAATFKDIARALHDPDCVHPNLPMLKRLREEQSGQAVACTVHHPQTLRIIGEHLTWTRKRPGAKLNPGPRRQRSDVKKARQRPVSNPLDLPLRHSRNGVKTARCVLDGKGEDEGDCSVDDPLEKVRPIGTSRVASKADNSGEYDAEGLRPK
;
A
#
# COMPACT_ATOMS: atom_id res chain seq x y z
N MET A 1 -17.40 17.03 54.58
CA MET A 1 -17.19 16.42 53.25
C MET A 1 -16.07 17.22 52.58
N PRO A 2 -14.83 16.72 52.48
CA PRO A 2 -13.76 17.48 51.86
C PRO A 2 -13.90 17.44 50.34
N GLU A 3 -13.96 18.62 49.72
CA GLU A 3 -14.02 18.80 48.27
C GLU A 3 -12.67 18.40 47.65
N LYS A 4 -12.70 17.40 46.77
CA LYS A 4 -11.53 17.00 45.98
C LYS A 4 -11.38 17.97 44.81
N SER A 5 -10.42 18.87 44.92
CA SER A 5 -9.99 19.71 43.81
C SER A 5 -9.32 18.87 42.71
N PRO A 6 -9.56 19.17 41.43
CA PRO A 6 -9.01 18.41 40.31
C PRO A 6 -7.50 18.66 40.17
N VAL A 7 -6.73 17.58 40.13
CA VAL A 7 -5.28 17.63 39.84
C VAL A 7 -5.12 17.74 38.32
N PHE A 8 -4.70 18.91 37.85
CA PHE A 8 -4.32 19.11 36.45
C PHE A 8 -2.90 18.57 36.24
N ILE A 9 -2.82 17.42 35.57
CA ILE A 9 -1.54 16.88 35.11
C ILE A 9 -1.08 17.74 33.94
N HIS A 10 -0.10 18.62 34.19
CA HIS A 10 0.58 19.35 33.13
C HIS A 10 1.34 18.35 32.27
N TYR A 11 0.87 18.17 31.03
CA TYR A 11 1.59 17.41 30.01
C TYR A 11 2.75 18.26 29.50
N SER A 12 3.93 18.07 30.05
CA SER A 12 5.17 18.51 29.41
C SER A 12 5.42 17.58 28.20
N PRO A 13 5.43 18.11 26.96
CA PRO A 13 5.80 17.31 25.79
C PRO A 13 7.15 16.69 26.06
N ARG A 14 7.19 15.36 26.16
CA ARG A 14 8.45 14.63 26.30
C ARG A 14 9.22 14.93 25.03
N GLU A 15 10.25 15.78 25.14
CA GLU A 15 11.22 16.04 24.08
C GLU A 15 11.65 14.68 23.56
N ARG A 16 11.12 14.29 22.40
CA ARG A 16 11.63 13.14 21.67
C ARG A 16 13.00 13.59 21.25
N ALA A 17 14.00 13.22 22.03
CA ALA A 17 15.37 13.22 21.55
C ALA A 17 15.32 12.54 20.18
N GLU A 18 15.60 13.31 19.14
CA GLU A 18 15.87 12.84 17.79
C GLU A 18 17.21 12.09 17.82
N THR A 19 17.31 11.04 18.65
CA THR A 19 18.38 10.07 18.52
C THR A 19 18.17 9.43 17.17
N ALA A 20 19.10 9.65 16.25
CA ALA A 20 19.18 8.95 14.98
C ALA A 20 18.77 7.49 15.23
N ARG A 21 17.61 7.09 14.71
CA ARG A 21 17.17 5.70 14.79
C ARG A 21 18.28 4.90 14.14
N GLU A 22 18.95 4.05 14.91
CA GLU A 22 19.78 3.04 14.29
C GLU A 22 18.90 2.28 13.28
N PRO A 23 19.42 1.95 12.09
CA PRO A 23 18.67 1.19 11.11
C PRO A 23 18.34 -0.17 11.71
N ASP A 24 17.15 -0.26 12.32
CA ASP A 24 16.67 -1.38 13.16
C ASP A 24 16.52 -2.70 12.38
N GLY A 25 16.80 -2.72 11.07
CA GLY A 25 16.78 -3.92 10.24
C GLY A 25 17.97 -4.02 9.27
N TYR A 26 18.31 -5.27 8.96
CA TYR A 26 19.24 -5.63 7.89
C TYR A 26 18.88 -4.97 6.55
N ARG A 27 17.58 -4.77 6.30
CA ARG A 27 17.08 -4.10 5.11
C ARG A 27 17.48 -2.64 5.04
N GLU A 28 17.30 -1.86 6.12
CA GLU A 28 17.68 -0.44 6.13
C GLU A 28 19.19 -0.29 5.93
N ARG A 29 20.00 -1.16 6.54
CA ARG A 29 21.46 -1.17 6.32
C ARG A 29 21.83 -1.42 4.86
N LEU A 30 21.21 -2.39 4.19
CA LEU A 30 21.43 -2.64 2.77
C LEU A 30 21.04 -1.45 1.89
N ILE A 31 19.92 -0.78 2.21
CA ILE A 31 19.48 0.41 1.48
C ILE A 31 20.53 1.52 1.63
N GLU A 32 20.97 1.79 2.85
CA GLU A 32 21.94 2.84 3.14
C GLU A 32 23.29 2.56 2.48
N GLU A 33 23.79 1.32 2.56
CA GLU A 33 25.01 0.89 1.87
C GLU A 33 24.93 1.10 0.36
N LEU A 34 23.81 0.71 -0.27
CA LEU A 34 23.60 0.90 -1.71
C LEU A 34 23.51 2.38 -2.09
N ARG A 35 22.77 3.20 -1.32
CA ARG A 35 22.68 4.65 -1.54
C ARG A 35 24.06 5.30 -1.48
N ASN A 36 24.83 4.96 -0.45
CA ASN A 36 26.18 5.51 -0.27
C ASN A 36 27.13 5.04 -1.37
N ALA A 37 27.04 3.79 -1.81
CA ALA A 37 27.83 3.28 -2.92
C ALA A 37 27.50 4.00 -4.25
N PHE A 38 26.22 4.17 -4.57
CA PHE A 38 25.78 4.84 -5.80
C PHE A 38 26.13 6.32 -5.78
N ASN A 39 25.81 7.03 -4.70
CA ASN A 39 26.10 8.46 -4.59
C ASN A 39 27.60 8.74 -4.61
N THR A 40 28.40 7.95 -3.90
CA THR A 40 29.88 8.06 -3.96
C THR A 40 30.36 7.91 -5.40
N LYS A 41 29.85 6.90 -6.13
CA LYS A 41 30.26 6.68 -7.51
C LYS A 41 29.79 7.78 -8.46
N CYS A 42 28.60 8.34 -8.25
CA CYS A 42 28.12 9.49 -9.01
C CYS A 42 29.01 10.71 -8.80
N ARG A 43 29.42 11.01 -7.56
CA ARG A 43 30.34 12.12 -7.26
C ARG A 43 31.71 11.94 -7.89
N GLU A 44 32.22 10.71 -7.89
CA GLU A 44 33.49 10.38 -8.56
C GLU A 44 33.44 10.65 -10.06
N ILE A 45 32.32 10.37 -10.72
CA ILE A 45 32.20 10.50 -12.18
C ILE A 45 31.80 11.93 -12.59
N SER A 46 30.90 12.56 -11.84
CA SER A 46 30.37 13.90 -12.15
C SER A 46 31.27 15.03 -11.68
N GLU A 47 32.29 14.74 -10.86
CA GLU A 47 33.16 15.73 -10.19
C GLU A 47 32.41 16.74 -9.29
N ASP A 48 31.12 16.53 -9.04
CA ASP A 48 30.29 17.37 -8.19
C ASP A 48 30.10 16.72 -6.80
N PRO A 49 30.54 17.35 -5.69
CA PRO A 49 30.33 16.84 -4.34
C PRO A 49 28.84 16.79 -3.93
N GLY A 50 27.99 17.60 -4.56
CA GLY A 50 26.54 17.63 -4.36
C GLY A 50 25.79 16.54 -5.14
N ALA A 51 26.47 15.80 -6.02
CA ALA A 51 25.83 14.79 -6.86
C ALA A 51 25.12 13.74 -6.00
N CYS A 52 23.85 13.51 -6.33
CA CYS A 52 23.00 12.52 -5.70
C CYS A 52 22.13 11.83 -6.75
N MET A 53 21.75 10.59 -6.45
CA MET A 53 20.86 9.83 -7.32
C MET A 53 19.41 10.28 -7.16
N ASP A 54 18.77 10.59 -8.29
CA ASP A 54 17.32 10.67 -8.41
C ASP A 54 16.78 9.39 -9.07
N TYR A 55 15.80 8.77 -8.44
CA TYR A 55 15.20 7.50 -8.88
C TYR A 55 13.81 7.69 -9.49
N SER A 56 13.29 8.92 -9.54
CA SER A 56 12.08 9.22 -10.30
C SER A 56 12.36 9.08 -11.79
N ASP A 57 11.36 8.70 -12.58
CA ASP A 57 11.51 8.53 -14.03
C ASP A 57 12.10 9.78 -14.70
N ASP A 58 11.48 10.93 -14.41
CA ASP A 58 11.87 12.21 -14.98
C ASP A 58 13.17 12.72 -14.36
N GLY A 59 13.32 12.58 -13.03
CA GLY A 59 14.51 13.04 -12.31
C GLY A 59 15.76 12.27 -12.70
N TYR A 60 15.65 10.96 -12.95
CA TYR A 60 16.79 10.20 -13.45
C TYR A 60 17.26 10.71 -14.81
N ALA A 61 16.35 10.93 -15.77
CA ALA A 61 16.74 11.43 -17.08
C ALA A 61 17.29 12.87 -17.02
N THR A 62 16.56 13.77 -16.37
CA THR A 62 16.87 15.21 -16.36
C THR A 62 18.04 15.55 -15.44
N HIS A 63 18.07 15.01 -14.22
CA HIS A 63 19.11 15.28 -13.25
C HIS A 63 20.30 14.33 -13.40
N VAL A 64 20.10 13.02 -13.36
CA VAL A 64 21.22 12.07 -13.32
C VAL A 64 21.91 11.96 -14.68
N VAL A 65 21.15 11.77 -15.75
CA VAL A 65 21.75 11.59 -17.09
C VAL A 65 22.13 12.92 -17.72
N ALA A 66 21.21 13.89 -17.77
CA ALA A 66 21.46 15.13 -18.50
C ALA A 66 22.30 16.16 -17.73
N HIS A 67 22.13 16.28 -16.40
CA HIS A 67 22.86 17.25 -15.60
C HIS A 67 24.16 16.70 -15.02
N LEU A 68 24.12 15.54 -14.34
CA LEU A 68 25.31 14.91 -13.76
C LEU A 68 26.15 14.14 -14.80
N GLY A 69 25.57 13.80 -15.95
CA GLY A 69 26.30 13.09 -17.00
C GLY A 69 26.63 11.65 -16.62
N VAL A 70 25.80 10.97 -15.83
CA VAL A 70 26.03 9.59 -15.37
C VAL A 70 24.84 8.70 -15.75
N LYS A 71 25.10 7.42 -16.07
CA LYS A 71 24.04 6.43 -16.33
C LYS A 71 24.36 5.08 -15.70
N PHE A 72 23.32 4.34 -15.33
CA PHE A 72 23.44 2.93 -14.98
C PHE A 72 23.58 2.04 -16.21
N VAL A 73 24.50 1.09 -16.15
CA VAL A 73 24.66 0.00 -17.11
C VAL A 73 24.54 -1.33 -16.38
N GLY A 74 23.74 -2.26 -16.93
CA GLY A 74 23.57 -3.59 -16.36
C GLY A 74 22.57 -3.69 -15.19
N TRP A 75 21.59 -2.78 -15.12
CA TRP A 75 20.51 -2.88 -14.13
C TRP A 75 19.78 -4.24 -14.23
N PRO A 76 19.54 -4.95 -13.12
CA PRO A 76 18.90 -6.26 -13.17
C PRO A 76 17.53 -6.23 -13.86
N PRO A 77 17.29 -7.01 -14.92
CA PRO A 77 16.10 -6.88 -15.76
C PRO A 77 14.79 -7.27 -15.06
N ARG A 78 14.88 -8.01 -13.94
CA ARG A 78 13.71 -8.43 -13.15
C ARG A 78 13.35 -7.46 -12.01
N ILE A 79 14.13 -6.41 -11.82
CA ILE A 79 13.96 -5.45 -10.73
C ILE A 79 13.61 -4.10 -11.34
N ALA A 80 12.46 -3.55 -10.96
CA ALA A 80 12.06 -2.21 -11.38
C ALA A 80 13.07 -1.17 -10.86
N PHE A 81 13.43 -0.21 -11.70
CA PHE A 81 14.24 0.93 -11.28
C PHE A 81 13.32 1.88 -10.49
N LEU A 82 13.54 1.94 -9.18
CA LEU A 82 12.78 2.73 -8.22
C LEU A 82 13.73 3.13 -7.10
N ASP A 83 13.30 4.07 -6.26
CA ASP A 83 13.99 4.34 -5.01
C ASP A 83 14.01 3.06 -4.15
N LEU A 84 15.19 2.75 -3.60
CA LEU A 84 15.52 1.50 -2.92
C LEU A 84 14.50 1.03 -1.86
N PRO A 85 13.94 1.90 -0.98
CA PRO A 85 12.92 1.48 -0.03
C PRO A 85 11.59 1.05 -0.66
N TYR A 86 11.31 1.42 -1.91
CA TYR A 86 10.06 1.09 -2.61
C TYR A 86 10.20 -0.08 -3.58
N ILE A 87 11.40 -0.64 -3.74
CA ILE A 87 11.62 -1.78 -4.63
C ILE A 87 10.82 -3.00 -4.16
N PRO A 88 9.95 -3.57 -5.02
CA PRO A 88 9.20 -4.78 -4.71
C PRO A 88 10.14 -6.00 -4.67
N GLY A 89 9.80 -6.99 -3.84
CA GLY A 89 10.61 -8.20 -3.65
C GLY A 89 11.41 -8.24 -2.35
N GLY A 90 11.34 -7.18 -1.54
CA GLY A 90 11.93 -7.16 -0.19
C GLY A 90 13.45 -7.22 -0.20
N ILE A 91 14.03 -7.93 0.76
CA ILE A 91 15.49 -8.01 0.96
C ILE A 91 16.19 -8.70 -0.22
N CYS A 92 15.61 -9.74 -0.80
CA CYS A 92 16.22 -10.49 -1.90
C CYS A 92 16.49 -9.64 -3.15
N ALA A 93 15.61 -8.66 -3.42
CA ALA A 93 15.82 -7.72 -4.52
C ALA A 93 17.05 -6.82 -4.26
N LEU A 94 17.18 -6.31 -3.03
CA LEU A 94 18.32 -5.48 -2.62
C LEU A 94 19.64 -6.26 -2.62
N GLU A 95 19.64 -7.50 -2.13
CA GLU A 95 20.80 -8.39 -2.19
C GLU A 95 21.22 -8.70 -3.62
N THR A 96 20.26 -8.83 -4.54
CA THR A 96 20.53 -9.04 -5.96
C THR A 96 21.22 -7.81 -6.56
N ILE A 97 20.71 -6.61 -6.28
CA ILE A 97 21.34 -5.34 -6.71
C ILE A 97 22.76 -5.25 -6.13
N GLN A 98 22.91 -5.49 -4.83
CA GLN A 98 24.22 -5.43 -4.16
C GLN A 98 25.21 -6.45 -4.74
N SER A 99 24.73 -7.67 -5.05
CA SER A 99 25.53 -8.71 -5.68
C SER A 99 25.97 -8.31 -7.08
N HIS A 100 25.08 -7.70 -7.88
CA HIS A 100 25.43 -7.20 -9.21
C HIS A 100 26.44 -6.05 -9.13
N TRP A 101 26.27 -5.14 -8.17
CA TRP A 101 27.22 -4.04 -7.92
C TRP A 101 28.61 -4.58 -7.54
N LYS A 102 28.68 -5.46 -6.53
CA LYS A 102 29.95 -6.07 -6.08
C LYS A 102 30.65 -6.89 -7.16
N LYS A 103 29.88 -7.52 -8.06
CA LYS A 103 30.41 -8.28 -9.20
C LYS A 103 30.81 -7.40 -10.39
N GLY A 104 30.52 -6.10 -10.36
CA GLY A 104 30.71 -5.19 -11.50
C GLY A 104 29.75 -5.44 -12.67
N ALA A 105 28.68 -6.22 -12.45
CA ALA A 105 27.63 -6.43 -13.44
C ALA A 105 26.64 -5.26 -13.50
N LEU A 106 26.58 -4.46 -12.43
CA LEU A 106 25.91 -3.16 -12.37
C LEU A 106 26.98 -2.09 -12.14
N THR A 107 27.11 -1.17 -13.07
CA THR A 107 28.09 -0.07 -13.01
C THR A 107 27.42 1.26 -13.30
N LEU A 108 28.01 2.33 -12.76
CA LEU A 108 27.72 3.70 -13.18
C LEU A 108 28.82 4.12 -14.15
N GLU A 109 28.41 4.59 -15.32
CA GLU A 109 29.30 5.04 -16.40
C GLU A 109 29.00 6.49 -16.76
N ALA A 110 30.00 7.20 -17.29
CA ALA A 110 29.78 8.52 -17.88
C ALA A 110 28.80 8.42 -19.05
N ALA A 111 27.76 9.25 -19.02
CA ALA A 111 26.78 9.35 -20.08
C ALA A 111 27.44 9.91 -21.34
N THR A 112 27.19 9.29 -22.49
CA THR A 112 27.67 9.82 -23.76
C THR A 112 26.82 11.03 -24.13
N PHE A 113 27.36 11.97 -24.92
CA PHE A 113 26.60 13.12 -25.46
C PHE A 113 25.26 12.71 -26.11
N LYS A 114 25.23 11.53 -26.76
CA LYS A 114 24.01 10.96 -27.34
C LYS A 114 22.97 10.60 -26.28
N ASP A 115 23.39 10.08 -25.13
CA ASP A 115 22.49 9.72 -24.04
C ASP A 115 21.95 10.98 -23.36
N ILE A 116 22.78 12.01 -23.19
CA ILE A 116 22.37 13.33 -22.70
C ILE A 116 21.31 13.95 -23.61
N ALA A 117 21.58 13.97 -24.93
CA ALA A 117 20.61 14.48 -25.91
C ALA A 117 19.29 13.69 -25.90
N ARG A 118 19.37 12.36 -25.74
CA ARG A 118 18.18 11.50 -25.62
C ARG A 118 17.40 11.79 -24.34
N ALA A 119 18.08 11.96 -23.21
CA ALA A 119 17.44 12.24 -21.93
C ALA A 119 16.66 13.56 -21.96
N LEU A 120 17.17 14.57 -22.68
CA LEU A 120 16.49 15.86 -22.86
C LEU A 120 15.27 15.78 -23.79
N HIS A 121 15.31 14.89 -24.78
CA HIS A 121 14.21 14.73 -25.74
C HIS A 121 13.13 13.75 -25.28
N ASP A 122 13.53 12.61 -24.74
CA ASP A 122 12.65 11.52 -24.32
C ASP A 122 13.23 10.82 -23.07
N PRO A 123 12.74 11.17 -21.87
CA PRO A 123 13.18 10.59 -20.59
C PRO A 123 13.06 9.07 -20.53
N ASP A 124 12.02 8.50 -21.14
CA ASP A 124 11.74 7.06 -21.13
C ASP A 124 12.89 6.27 -21.80
N CYS A 125 13.56 6.83 -22.80
CA CYS A 125 14.58 6.14 -23.60
C CYS A 125 15.88 5.86 -22.84
N VAL A 126 16.20 6.65 -21.82
CA VAL A 126 17.45 6.49 -21.03
C VAL A 126 17.23 5.69 -19.75
N HIS A 127 15.99 5.32 -19.45
CA HIS A 127 15.62 4.67 -18.21
C HIS A 127 16.20 3.24 -18.09
N PRO A 128 16.79 2.84 -16.95
CA PRO A 128 17.55 1.59 -16.84
C PRO A 128 16.70 0.31 -17.02
N ASN A 129 15.42 0.35 -16.64
CA ASN A 129 14.50 -0.78 -16.79
C ASN A 129 13.05 -0.33 -16.97
N LEU A 130 12.78 0.33 -18.10
CA LEU A 130 11.44 0.83 -18.43
C LEU A 130 10.36 -0.27 -18.53
N PRO A 131 10.63 -1.45 -19.14
CA PRO A 131 9.60 -2.49 -19.26
C PRO A 131 9.07 -2.98 -17.91
N MET A 132 9.95 -3.16 -16.91
CA MET A 132 9.52 -3.57 -15.57
C MET A 132 8.74 -2.48 -14.85
N LEU A 133 9.08 -1.21 -15.05
CA LEU A 133 8.37 -0.10 -14.45
C LEU A 133 6.94 0.01 -15.03
N LYS A 134 6.79 -0.08 -16.37
CA LYS A 134 5.48 -0.08 -17.04
C LYS A 134 4.62 -1.22 -16.55
N ARG A 135 5.18 -2.42 -16.47
CA ARG A 135 4.51 -3.58 -15.88
C ARG A 135 4.08 -3.30 -14.44
N LEU A 136 4.95 -2.77 -13.58
CA LEU A 136 4.59 -2.49 -12.20
C LEU A 136 3.44 -1.46 -12.09
N ARG A 137 3.44 -0.42 -12.92
CA ARG A 137 2.34 0.57 -12.97
C ARG A 137 1.04 -0.05 -13.43
N GLU A 138 1.06 -0.87 -14.48
CA GLU A 138 -0.10 -1.62 -14.94
C GLU A 138 -0.65 -2.54 -13.84
N GLU A 139 0.23 -3.23 -13.12
CA GLU A 139 -0.13 -4.08 -11.99
C GLU A 139 -0.72 -3.29 -10.81
N GLN A 140 -0.26 -2.06 -10.60
CA GLN A 140 -0.78 -1.15 -9.57
C GLN A 140 -2.04 -0.39 -10.00
N SER A 141 -2.31 -0.28 -11.31
CA SER A 141 -3.53 0.32 -11.83
C SER A 141 -4.73 -0.55 -11.43
N GLY A 142 -5.40 -0.13 -10.35
CA GLY A 142 -6.63 -0.77 -9.94
C GLY A 142 -7.72 -0.43 -10.94
N GLN A 143 -8.59 -1.41 -11.19
CA GLN A 143 -9.79 -1.14 -11.96
C GLN A 143 -10.87 -0.71 -10.96
N ALA A 144 -11.32 0.54 -11.10
CA ALA A 144 -12.51 1.00 -10.40
C ALA A 144 -13.72 0.28 -11.01
N VAL A 145 -14.48 -0.43 -10.18
CA VAL A 145 -15.75 -1.03 -10.58
C VAL A 145 -16.84 -0.20 -9.91
N ALA A 146 -17.67 0.45 -10.71
CA ALA A 146 -18.87 1.12 -10.24
C ALA A 146 -19.92 0.05 -9.88
N CYS A 147 -20.34 0.00 -8.62
CA CYS A 147 -21.46 -0.81 -8.19
C CYS A 147 -22.70 0.07 -8.11
N THR A 148 -23.72 -0.20 -8.93
CA THR A 148 -25.01 0.49 -8.85
C THR A 148 -25.77 0.01 -7.61
N VAL A 149 -26.21 0.95 -6.78
CA VAL A 149 -27.08 0.69 -5.63
C VAL A 149 -28.52 0.92 -6.09
N HIS A 150 -29.36 -0.11 -5.98
CA HIS A 150 -30.77 -0.04 -6.37
C HIS A 150 -31.69 0.10 -5.16
N HIS A 151 -32.77 0.86 -5.31
CA HIS A 151 -33.81 0.97 -4.28
C HIS A 151 -34.58 -0.35 -4.14
N PRO A 152 -34.81 -0.87 -2.91
CA PRO A 152 -35.30 -2.24 -2.71
C PRO A 152 -36.70 -2.50 -3.25
N GLN A 153 -37.56 -1.47 -3.31
CA GLN A 153 -38.95 -1.62 -3.76
C GLN A 153 -39.17 -1.18 -5.22
N THR A 154 -38.36 -0.26 -5.73
CA THR A 154 -38.59 0.36 -7.05
C THR A 154 -37.53 -0.02 -8.07
N LEU A 155 -36.45 -0.69 -7.63
CA LEU A 155 -35.26 -1.05 -8.41
C LEU A 155 -34.60 0.11 -9.17
N ARG A 156 -35.00 1.36 -8.91
CA ARG A 156 -34.36 2.56 -9.46
C ARG A 156 -32.97 2.72 -8.86
N ILE A 157 -32.03 3.19 -9.66
CA ILE A 157 -30.65 3.44 -9.23
C ILE A 157 -30.66 4.63 -8.26
N ILE A 158 -30.20 4.41 -7.02
CA ILE A 158 -30.04 5.44 -5.98
C ILE A 158 -28.68 6.13 -6.14
N GLY A 159 -27.66 5.38 -6.52
CA GLY A 159 -26.32 5.92 -6.71
C GLY A 159 -25.33 4.86 -7.15
N GLU A 160 -24.12 5.30 -7.48
CA GLU A 160 -23.01 4.44 -7.85
C GLU A 160 -21.94 4.52 -6.77
N HIS A 161 -21.57 3.37 -6.20
CA HIS A 161 -20.46 3.27 -5.27
C HIS A 161 -19.24 2.74 -6.01
N LEU A 162 -18.18 3.54 -6.12
CA LEU A 162 -16.91 3.10 -6.67
C LEU A 162 -16.25 2.13 -5.70
N THR A 163 -16.07 0.88 -6.09
CA THR A 163 -15.25 -0.08 -5.35
C THR A 163 -13.93 -0.27 -6.08
N TRP A 164 -12.83 -0.04 -5.36
CA TRP A 164 -11.49 -0.22 -5.93
C TRP A 164 -11.09 -1.69 -5.82
N THR A 165 -10.99 -2.37 -6.97
CA THR A 165 -10.41 -3.71 -7.01
C THR A 165 -9.02 -3.62 -7.63
N ARG A 166 -7.98 -3.93 -6.84
CA ARG A 166 -6.63 -4.09 -7.38
C ARG A 166 -6.61 -5.36 -8.23
N LYS A 167 -6.28 -5.23 -9.52
CA LYS A 167 -5.94 -6.41 -10.34
C LYS A 167 -4.77 -7.11 -9.67
N ARG A 168 -4.90 -8.40 -9.37
CA ARG A 168 -3.73 -9.17 -8.93
C ARG A 168 -2.83 -9.40 -10.14
N PRO A 169 -1.55 -9.00 -10.08
CA PRO A 169 -0.62 -9.25 -11.15
C PRO A 169 -0.46 -10.75 -11.39
N GLY A 170 -0.64 -11.20 -12.63
CA GLY A 170 -0.46 -12.61 -13.01
C GLY A 170 -1.68 -13.52 -12.86
N ALA A 171 -2.90 -12.99 -12.69
CA ALA A 171 -4.12 -13.78 -12.79
C ALA A 171 -4.35 -14.21 -14.26
N LYS A 172 -3.60 -15.21 -14.73
CA LYS A 172 -4.04 -16.02 -15.87
C LYS A 172 -5.45 -16.51 -15.54
N LEU A 173 -6.39 -16.29 -16.46
CA LEU A 173 -7.81 -16.68 -16.38
C LEU A 173 -8.07 -18.18 -16.18
N ASN A 174 -7.01 -18.98 -16.02
CA ASN A 174 -7.09 -20.34 -15.51
C ASN A 174 -6.45 -20.37 -14.11
N PRO A 175 -7.20 -20.05 -13.04
CA PRO A 175 -6.78 -20.48 -11.72
C PRO A 175 -6.74 -22.00 -11.80
N GLY A 176 -5.54 -22.59 -11.99
CA GLY A 176 -5.34 -24.01 -11.75
C GLY A 176 -6.01 -24.35 -10.42
N PRO A 177 -6.65 -25.53 -10.29
CA PRO A 177 -7.54 -25.83 -9.18
C PRO A 177 -6.85 -25.41 -7.88
N ARG A 178 -7.40 -24.37 -7.23
CA ARG A 178 -6.81 -23.81 -6.02
C ARG A 178 -6.60 -25.00 -5.09
N ARG A 179 -5.34 -25.35 -4.82
CA ARG A 179 -5.02 -26.31 -3.77
C ARG A 179 -5.37 -25.64 -2.46
N GLN A 180 -6.65 -25.69 -2.12
CA GLN A 180 -7.13 -25.44 -0.77
C GLN A 180 -6.20 -26.25 0.13
N ARG A 181 -5.61 -25.60 1.15
CA ARG A 181 -4.68 -26.30 2.02
C ARG A 181 -5.38 -27.55 2.52
N SER A 182 -4.69 -28.69 2.46
CA SER A 182 -5.27 -30.00 2.77
C SER A 182 -5.73 -30.13 4.22
N ASP A 183 -5.42 -29.15 5.07
CA ASP A 183 -5.83 -29.03 6.46
C ASP A 183 -7.05 -28.13 6.69
N VAL A 184 -7.55 -27.43 5.66
CA VAL A 184 -8.78 -26.65 5.79
C VAL A 184 -9.93 -27.63 6.01
N LYS A 185 -10.60 -27.51 7.16
CA LYS A 185 -11.61 -28.44 7.71
C LYS A 185 -11.07 -29.76 8.28
N LYS A 186 -9.76 -30.02 8.31
CA LYS A 186 -9.24 -31.13 9.12
C LYS A 186 -9.30 -30.74 10.60
N ALA A 187 -9.85 -31.63 11.42
CA ALA A 187 -9.74 -31.52 12.86
C ALA A 187 -8.24 -31.55 13.22
N ARG A 188 -7.74 -30.48 13.86
CA ARG A 188 -6.37 -30.45 14.37
C ARG A 188 -6.26 -31.52 15.45
N GLN A 189 -5.23 -32.38 15.37
CA GLN A 189 -4.91 -33.26 16.49
C GLN A 189 -4.54 -32.39 17.68
N ARG A 190 -5.39 -32.41 18.71
CA ARG A 190 -5.09 -31.81 20.00
C ARG A 190 -4.51 -32.93 20.87
N PRO A 191 -3.39 -32.70 21.58
CA PRO A 191 -2.90 -33.67 22.54
C PRO A 191 -4.00 -33.97 23.55
N VAL A 192 -4.33 -35.26 23.71
CA VAL A 192 -5.35 -35.73 24.65
C VAL A 192 -4.83 -35.67 26.08
N SER A 193 -3.50 -35.71 26.25
CA SER A 193 -2.84 -35.46 27.53
C SER A 193 -2.50 -33.98 27.69
N ASN A 194 -2.87 -33.42 28.82
CA ASN A 194 -2.35 -32.14 29.25
C ASN A 194 -0.89 -32.37 29.72
N PRO A 195 0.12 -31.72 29.12
CA PRO A 195 1.52 -31.94 29.52
C PRO A 195 1.83 -31.52 30.97
N LEU A 196 0.90 -30.83 31.64
CA LEU A 196 1.01 -30.42 33.03
C LEU A 196 0.18 -31.29 33.99
N ASP A 197 -0.37 -32.41 33.52
CA ASP A 197 -1.23 -33.35 34.30
C ASP A 197 -2.44 -32.71 34.99
N LEU A 198 -2.80 -31.47 34.62
CA LEU A 198 -4.00 -30.82 35.15
C LEU A 198 -5.25 -31.49 34.55
N PRO A 199 -6.35 -31.58 35.33
CA PRO A 199 -7.58 -32.20 34.88
C PRO A 199 -8.05 -31.62 33.55
N LEU A 200 -8.39 -32.52 32.61
CA LEU A 200 -8.94 -32.16 31.32
C LEU A 200 -10.22 -31.36 31.52
N ARG A 201 -10.49 -30.42 30.58
CA ARG A 201 -11.73 -29.63 30.62
C ARG A 201 -12.92 -30.57 30.73
N HIS A 202 -13.81 -30.31 31.69
CA HIS A 202 -15.06 -31.05 31.85
C HIS A 202 -15.81 -31.11 30.52
N SER A 203 -16.30 -32.29 30.15
CA SER A 203 -17.13 -32.43 28.95
C SER A 203 -18.30 -31.44 29.06
N ARG A 204 -18.46 -30.58 28.05
CA ARG A 204 -19.66 -29.73 28.00
C ARG A 204 -20.82 -30.64 27.67
N ASN A 205 -21.68 -30.87 28.65
CA ASN A 205 -23.01 -31.40 28.40
C ASN A 205 -23.69 -30.38 27.47
N GLY A 206 -23.95 -30.78 26.23
CA GLY A 206 -24.71 -29.95 25.29
C GLY A 206 -26.09 -29.60 25.86
N VAL A 207 -26.82 -28.75 25.14
CA VAL A 207 -28.19 -28.38 25.48
C VAL A 207 -29.03 -29.65 25.66
N LYS A 208 -29.43 -29.94 26.90
CA LYS A 208 -30.22 -31.13 27.27
C LYS A 208 -31.72 -30.91 27.13
N THR A 209 -32.16 -29.70 26.78
CA THR A 209 -33.58 -29.43 26.64
C THR A 209 -34.11 -30.18 25.43
N ALA A 210 -35.28 -30.80 25.58
CA ALA A 210 -35.97 -31.45 24.48
C ALA A 210 -36.18 -30.42 23.34
N ARG A 211 -36.07 -30.86 22.09
CA ARG A 211 -36.55 -30.08 20.95
C ARG A 211 -38.08 -29.99 21.06
N CYS A 212 -38.57 -28.96 21.71
CA CYS A 212 -39.97 -28.57 21.58
C CYS A 212 -40.14 -27.89 20.22
N VAL A 213 -40.83 -28.57 19.30
CA VAL A 213 -41.52 -27.91 18.20
C VAL A 213 -42.90 -27.58 18.77
N LEU A 214 -43.21 -26.30 18.92
CA LEU A 214 -44.58 -25.90 19.26
C LEU A 214 -45.41 -26.16 18.01
N ASP A 215 -46.21 -27.23 18.02
CA ASP A 215 -47.24 -27.44 17.01
C ASP A 215 -48.30 -26.36 17.21
N GLY A 216 -48.18 -25.29 16.41
CA GLY A 216 -49.06 -24.13 16.47
C GLY A 216 -50.49 -24.48 16.06
N LYS A 217 -51.31 -24.87 17.04
CA LYS A 217 -52.75 -24.59 17.09
C LYS A 217 -53.09 -24.15 18.52
N GLY A 218 -52.70 -22.93 18.82
CA GLY A 218 -53.16 -22.19 19.99
C GLY A 218 -53.46 -20.78 19.52
N GLU A 219 -54.75 -20.46 19.47
CA GLU A 219 -55.24 -19.08 19.43
C GLU A 219 -54.87 -18.46 20.78
N ASP A 220 -53.66 -17.91 20.89
CA ASP A 220 -53.28 -17.05 22.00
C ASP A 220 -52.89 -15.70 21.40
N GLU A 221 -53.75 -14.71 21.64
CA GLU A 221 -53.48 -13.28 21.47
C GLU A 221 -52.39 -12.85 22.47
N GLY A 222 -51.15 -13.25 22.19
CA GLY A 222 -49.96 -12.77 22.88
C GLY A 222 -49.38 -11.57 22.12
N ASP A 223 -49.74 -10.37 22.55
CA ASP A 223 -49.15 -9.11 22.11
C ASP A 223 -47.63 -9.14 22.34
N CYS A 224 -46.87 -9.39 21.27
CA CYS A 224 -45.42 -9.30 21.26
C CYS A 224 -45.03 -7.88 20.87
N SER A 225 -45.25 -6.93 21.78
CA SER A 225 -44.79 -5.55 21.61
C SER A 225 -43.27 -5.53 21.64
N VAL A 226 -42.65 -5.45 20.46
CA VAL A 226 -41.22 -5.17 20.32
C VAL A 226 -41.05 -3.65 20.46
N ASP A 227 -40.72 -3.19 21.68
CA ASP A 227 -40.46 -1.79 21.99
C ASP A 227 -39.11 -1.30 21.42
N ASP A 228 -38.95 -1.32 20.09
CA ASP A 228 -37.90 -0.51 19.45
C ASP A 228 -38.25 -0.17 17.99
N PRO A 229 -38.79 1.04 17.70
CA PRO A 229 -38.97 1.51 16.34
C PRO A 229 -37.60 1.76 15.68
N LEU A 230 -37.36 1.05 14.57
CA LEU A 230 -36.18 1.11 13.70
C LEU A 230 -35.87 2.50 13.09
N GLU A 231 -36.65 3.54 13.39
CA GLU A 231 -36.52 4.88 12.81
C GLU A 231 -35.42 5.76 13.46
N LYS A 232 -34.72 5.30 14.51
CA LYS A 232 -33.70 6.10 15.20
C LYS A 232 -32.27 5.56 15.12
N VAL A 233 -31.95 4.80 14.08
CA VAL A 233 -30.53 4.54 13.76
C VAL A 233 -29.93 5.79 13.15
N ARG A 234 -29.27 6.61 13.98
CA ARG A 234 -28.48 7.76 13.52
C ARG A 234 -27.38 7.25 12.57
N PRO A 235 -27.13 7.90 11.43
CA PRO A 235 -26.00 7.55 10.58
C PRO A 235 -24.70 7.74 11.36
N ILE A 236 -23.99 6.63 11.56
CA ILE A 236 -22.63 6.62 12.11
C ILE A 236 -21.70 7.25 11.06
N GLY A 237 -21.24 8.46 11.37
CA GLY A 237 -19.94 8.98 10.94
C GLY A 237 -19.68 9.06 9.44
N THR A 238 -20.26 10.05 8.77
CA THR A 238 -19.62 10.64 7.59
C THR A 238 -18.39 11.41 8.08
N SER A 239 -17.21 10.81 8.00
CA SER A 239 -15.97 11.55 8.13
C SER A 239 -15.93 12.62 7.03
N ARG A 240 -15.74 13.86 7.46
CA ARG A 240 -15.49 15.02 6.58
C ARG A 240 -14.32 14.69 5.65
N VAL A 241 -14.61 14.43 4.39
CA VAL A 241 -13.66 14.71 3.32
C VAL A 241 -13.82 16.19 3.01
N ALA A 242 -12.82 16.98 3.39
CA ALA A 242 -12.72 18.36 2.97
C ALA A 242 -12.56 18.38 1.46
N SER A 243 -13.64 18.63 0.73
CA SER A 243 -13.61 19.03 -0.67
C SER A 243 -12.96 20.40 -0.73
N LYS A 244 -11.74 20.40 -1.25
CA LYS A 244 -10.98 21.57 -1.68
C LYS A 244 -11.85 22.29 -2.72
N ALA A 245 -12.19 23.55 -2.46
CA ALA A 245 -12.92 24.38 -3.40
C ALA A 245 -12.04 24.59 -4.64
N ASP A 246 -12.56 24.18 -5.79
CA ASP A 246 -12.07 24.58 -7.10
C ASP A 246 -12.37 26.07 -7.27
N ASN A 247 -11.31 26.87 -7.27
CA ASN A 247 -11.35 28.28 -7.61
C ASN A 247 -11.38 28.36 -9.15
N SER A 248 -12.57 28.26 -9.74
CA SER A 248 -12.77 28.54 -11.15
C SER A 248 -12.57 30.04 -11.39
N GLY A 249 -11.37 30.39 -11.84
CA GLY A 249 -11.08 31.71 -12.39
C GLY A 249 -11.99 31.99 -13.57
N GLU A 250 -12.89 32.94 -13.36
CA GLU A 250 -13.69 33.65 -14.33
C GLU A 250 -12.74 34.41 -15.27
N TYR A 251 -12.54 33.88 -16.48
CA TYR A 251 -11.85 34.60 -17.55
C TYR A 251 -12.89 35.43 -18.29
N ASP A 252 -12.92 36.72 -17.96
CA ASP A 252 -13.64 37.72 -18.73
C ASP A 252 -13.05 37.81 -20.14
N ALA A 253 -13.88 37.47 -21.12
CA ALA A 253 -13.63 37.66 -22.52
C ALA A 253 -14.13 39.05 -22.93
N GLU A 254 -13.25 40.05 -22.98
CA GLU A 254 -13.43 41.24 -23.82
C GLU A 254 -12.07 41.82 -24.25
N GLY A 255 -11.96 42.24 -25.52
CA GLY A 255 -10.93 43.21 -25.90
C GLY A 255 -10.04 42.91 -27.11
N LEU A 256 -10.65 42.65 -28.27
CA LEU A 256 -10.25 43.18 -29.58
C LEU A 256 -9.16 44.29 -29.60
N ARG A 257 -7.98 44.05 -30.21
CA ARG A 257 -7.54 44.58 -31.55
C ARG A 257 -6.02 44.68 -31.75
N PRO A 258 -5.56 44.68 -33.02
CA PRO A 258 -4.16 44.60 -33.41
C PRO A 258 -3.50 45.98 -33.64
N LYS A 259 -2.18 46.02 -33.56
CA LYS A 259 -1.26 46.73 -34.47
C LYS A 259 0.15 46.17 -34.31
#